data_AF-F8AEM2-F1
#
_entry.id   AF-F8AEM2-F1
#
_cell.length_a   1.000
_cell.length_b   1.000
_cell.length_c   1.000
_cell.angle_alpha   90.00
_cell.angle_beta   90.00
_cell.angle_gamma   90.00
#
_symmetry.space_group_name_H-M   'P 1'
#
loop_
_entity.id
_entity.type
_entity.pdbx_description
1 polymer ?
#
loop_
_entity_poly.entity_id
_entity_poly.type
_entity_poly.pdbx_seq_one_letter_code
_entity_poly.pdbx_strand_id
1 'polypeptide(L)'
;MDIAVLRELLEKELSNDELTPLDEEFYREIDGLVKALKIRAESSKERGEEIEERLYLAELSIAEQIIREILKIRLHKIVDMAFEGVPKNLVGEERKIFAILSAFINREPLPVEHEVVEEKTGEVEVEEGKATTWEAYIIKVDVPKVLDEELREYGPFKAGDLVTLPRSIARVLMERDAAERILVNP
;
A
#
# COMPACT_ATOMS: atom_id res chain seq x y z
N MET A 1 -10.78 1.16 -17.40
CA MET A 1 -11.53 1.96 -16.41
C MET A 1 -12.54 2.92 -17.02
N ASP A 2 -13.74 3.02 -16.43
CA ASP A 2 -14.74 4.08 -16.66
C ASP A 2 -15.44 4.48 -15.34
N ILE A 3 -16.36 5.46 -15.39
CA ILE A 3 -17.05 5.98 -14.20
C ILE A 3 -17.98 4.94 -13.55
N ALA A 4 -18.60 4.06 -14.34
CA ALA A 4 -19.50 3.04 -13.81
C ALA A 4 -18.71 2.02 -12.99
N VAL A 5 -17.55 1.57 -13.51
CA VAL A 5 -16.63 0.68 -12.79
C VAL A 5 -16.11 1.34 -11.51
N LEU A 6 -15.73 2.63 -11.55
CA LEU A 6 -15.30 3.36 -10.37
C LEU A 6 -16.41 3.43 -9.31
N ARG A 7 -17.67 3.62 -9.73
CA ARG A 7 -18.81 3.67 -8.81
C ARG A 7 -19.05 2.32 -8.14
N GLU A 8 -19.03 1.23 -8.91
CA GLU A 8 -19.17 -0.13 -8.37
C GLU A 8 -18.05 -0.48 -7.39
N LEU A 9 -16.83 -0.03 -7.69
CA LEU A 9 -15.68 -0.21 -6.80
C LEU A 9 -15.86 0.58 -5.50
N LEU A 10 -16.30 1.84 -5.58
CA LEU A 10 -16.61 2.64 -4.39
C LEU A 10 -17.70 1.98 -3.53
N GLU A 11 -18.76 1.45 -4.15
CA GLU A 11 -19.82 0.72 -3.45
C GLU A 11 -19.26 -0.51 -2.72
N LYS A 12 -18.38 -1.29 -3.36
CA LYS A 12 -17.70 -2.44 -2.73
C LYS A 12 -16.77 -2.03 -1.59
N GLU A 13 -16.03 -0.92 -1.77
CA GLU A 13 -15.09 -0.43 -0.78
C GLU A 13 -15.80 0.10 0.47
N LEU A 14 -16.98 0.71 0.31
CA LEU A 14 -17.84 1.14 1.41
C LEU A 14 -18.54 -0.02 2.13
N SER A 15 -18.83 -1.12 1.42
CA SER A 15 -19.64 -2.22 1.95
C SER A 15 -18.82 -3.29 2.69
N ASN A 16 -17.50 -3.24 2.59
CA ASN A 16 -16.59 -4.20 3.21
C ASN A 16 -15.67 -3.50 4.20
N ASP A 17 -15.37 -4.13 5.33
CA ASP A 17 -14.41 -3.61 6.30
C ASP A 17 -12.95 -3.84 5.84
N GLU A 18 -12.70 -4.93 5.12
CA GLU A 18 -11.40 -5.20 4.49
C GLU A 18 -11.24 -4.46 3.14
N LEU A 19 -10.00 -4.28 2.68
CA LEU A 19 -9.73 -3.73 1.35
C LEU A 19 -10.32 -4.63 0.27
N THR A 20 -11.05 -4.04 -0.67
CA THR A 20 -11.49 -4.76 -1.87
C THR A 20 -10.25 -5.21 -2.66
N PRO A 21 -10.15 -6.47 -3.11
CA PRO A 21 -9.09 -6.90 -4.01
C PRO A 21 -9.15 -6.09 -5.31
N LEU A 22 -8.03 -5.47 -5.67
CA LEU A 22 -7.87 -4.71 -6.91
C LEU A 22 -6.80 -5.35 -7.80
N ASP A 23 -6.82 -4.98 -9.08
CA ASP A 23 -5.76 -5.33 -10.02
C ASP A 23 -4.53 -4.43 -9.80
N GLU A 24 -3.32 -4.95 -10.05
CA GLU A 24 -2.07 -4.20 -9.91
C GLU A 24 -2.00 -3.00 -10.88
N GLU A 25 -2.74 -3.02 -11.97
CA GLU A 25 -2.81 -1.92 -12.93
C GLU A 25 -3.82 -0.84 -12.55
N PHE A 26 -4.56 -0.99 -11.44
CA PHE A 26 -5.66 -0.10 -11.05
C PHE A 26 -5.30 1.39 -11.08
N TYR A 27 -4.19 1.79 -10.44
CA TYR A 27 -3.77 3.20 -10.42
C TYR A 27 -3.33 3.71 -11.78
N ARG A 28 -2.69 2.85 -12.58
CA ARG A 28 -2.34 3.16 -13.97
C ARG A 28 -3.60 3.35 -14.82
N GLU A 29 -4.63 2.56 -14.60
CA GLU A 29 -5.91 2.72 -15.30
C GLU A 29 -6.66 3.99 -14.90
N ILE A 30 -6.63 4.38 -13.62
CA ILE A 30 -7.16 5.67 -13.14
C ILE A 30 -6.48 6.82 -13.88
N ASP A 31 -5.14 6.81 -13.93
CA ASP A 31 -4.37 7.81 -14.64
C ASP A 31 -4.73 7.86 -16.12
N GLY A 32 -4.91 6.69 -16.74
CA GLY A 32 -5.35 6.55 -18.12
C GLY A 32 -6.71 7.20 -18.37
N LEU A 33 -7.69 6.93 -17.50
CA LEU A 33 -9.04 7.52 -17.59
C LEU A 33 -8.99 9.05 -17.47
N VAL A 34 -8.31 9.56 -16.44
CA VAL A 34 -8.20 11.02 -16.20
C VAL A 34 -7.52 11.72 -17.37
N LYS A 35 -6.43 11.15 -17.89
CA LYS A 35 -5.74 11.70 -19.08
C LYS A 35 -6.64 11.67 -20.32
N ALA A 36 -7.34 10.56 -20.56
CA ALA A 36 -8.24 10.45 -21.70
C ALA A 36 -9.37 11.48 -21.67
N LEU A 37 -10.01 11.69 -20.51
CA LEU A 37 -11.06 12.70 -20.35
C LEU A 37 -10.54 14.13 -20.58
N LYS A 38 -9.35 14.45 -20.06
CA LYS A 38 -8.70 15.75 -20.30
C LYS A 38 -8.41 16.01 -21.78
N ILE A 39 -7.84 15.01 -22.47
CA ILE A 39 -7.51 15.12 -23.91
C ILE A 39 -8.79 15.30 -24.74
N ARG A 40 -9.86 14.55 -24.41
CA ARG A 40 -11.14 14.65 -25.12
C ARG A 40 -11.85 15.99 -24.90
N ALA A 41 -11.80 16.52 -23.68
CA ALA A 41 -12.32 17.85 -23.39
C ALA A 41 -11.59 18.93 -24.20
N GLU A 42 -10.25 18.92 -24.21
CA GLU A 42 -9.46 19.89 -24.98
C GLU A 42 -9.71 19.76 -26.49
N SER A 43 -9.75 18.53 -27.03
CA SER A 43 -10.03 18.31 -28.45
C SER A 43 -11.44 18.77 -28.85
N SER A 44 -12.45 18.63 -27.97
CA SER A 44 -13.81 19.11 -28.23
C SER A 44 -13.89 20.63 -28.22
N LYS A 45 -13.15 21.27 -27.31
CA LYS A 45 -12.98 22.71 -27.25
C LYS A 45 -12.30 23.27 -28.52
N GLU A 46 -11.22 22.64 -28.98
CA GLU A 46 -10.55 23.01 -30.24
C GLU A 46 -11.46 22.93 -31.47
N ARG A 47 -12.41 21.98 -31.47
CA ARG A 47 -13.44 21.83 -32.51
C ARG A 47 -14.62 22.80 -32.37
N GLY A 48 -14.71 23.55 -31.27
CA GLY A 48 -15.84 24.45 -30.98
C GLY A 48 -17.11 23.72 -30.54
N GLU A 49 -16.99 22.51 -30.02
CA GLU A 49 -18.11 21.66 -29.59
C GLU A 49 -18.39 21.84 -28.10
N GLU A 50 -19.00 22.98 -27.74
CA GLU A 50 -19.20 23.40 -26.34
C GLU A 50 -19.98 22.39 -25.49
N ILE A 51 -20.97 21.69 -26.07
CA ILE A 51 -21.77 20.70 -25.34
C ILE A 51 -20.92 19.47 -25.01
N GLU A 52 -20.10 19.01 -25.95
CA GLU A 52 -19.26 17.83 -25.76
C GLU A 52 -18.11 18.12 -24.78
N GLU A 53 -17.48 19.30 -24.87
CA GLU A 53 -16.52 19.77 -23.88
C GLU A 53 -17.10 19.75 -22.47
N ARG A 54 -18.30 20.35 -22.29
CA ARG A 54 -18.98 20.39 -20.98
C ARG A 54 -19.29 19.01 -20.45
N LEU A 55 -19.62 18.05 -21.31
CA LEU A 55 -19.89 16.67 -20.90
C LEU A 55 -18.62 16.00 -20.39
N TYR A 56 -17.50 16.07 -21.13
CA TYR A 56 -16.23 15.49 -20.68
C TYR A 56 -15.71 16.14 -19.39
N LEU A 57 -15.88 17.45 -19.23
CA LEU A 57 -15.50 18.14 -17.99
C LEU A 57 -16.37 17.69 -16.79
N ALA A 58 -17.67 17.48 -17.00
CA ALA A 58 -18.55 16.95 -15.97
C ALA A 58 -18.17 15.50 -15.60
N GLU A 59 -17.91 14.66 -16.60
CA GLU A 59 -17.43 13.28 -16.41
C GLU A 59 -16.10 13.25 -15.63
N LEU A 60 -15.14 14.11 -15.99
CA LEU A 60 -13.87 14.24 -15.28
C LEU A 60 -14.07 14.63 -13.82
N SER A 61 -14.92 15.63 -13.55
CA SER A 61 -15.22 16.06 -12.18
C SER A 61 -15.84 14.94 -11.35
N ILE A 62 -16.75 14.15 -11.93
CA ILE A 62 -17.38 13.01 -11.26
C ILE A 62 -16.32 11.93 -10.97
N ALA A 63 -15.49 11.61 -11.96
CA ALA A 63 -14.43 10.62 -11.80
C ALA A 63 -13.46 11.02 -10.69
N GLU A 64 -12.96 12.26 -10.68
CA GLU A 64 -12.04 12.77 -9.66
C GLU A 64 -12.66 12.74 -8.25
N GLN A 65 -13.95 13.01 -8.12
CA GLN A 65 -14.66 12.90 -6.85
C GLN A 65 -14.73 11.45 -6.35
N ILE A 66 -15.12 10.50 -7.22
CA ILE A 66 -15.21 9.09 -6.86
C ILE A 66 -13.82 8.51 -6.52
N ILE A 67 -12.81 8.82 -7.34
CA ILE A 67 -11.42 8.40 -7.11
C ILE A 67 -10.94 8.88 -5.73
N ARG A 68 -11.19 10.15 -5.38
CA ARG A 68 -10.80 10.71 -4.09
C ARG A 68 -11.43 9.95 -2.92
N GLU A 69 -12.71 9.61 -3.02
CA GLU A 69 -13.39 8.84 -1.97
C GLU A 69 -12.83 7.43 -1.84
N ILE A 70 -12.57 6.74 -2.97
CA ILE A 70 -11.92 5.42 -2.97
C ILE A 70 -10.56 5.50 -2.27
N LEU A 71 -9.69 6.43 -2.67
CA LEU A 71 -8.36 6.59 -2.10
C LEU A 71 -8.42 6.87 -0.59
N LYS A 72 -9.36 7.72 -0.16
CA LYS A 72 -9.55 8.05 1.24
C LYS A 72 -9.95 6.82 2.06
N ILE A 73 -10.96 6.06 1.61
CA ILE A 73 -11.42 4.86 2.32
C ILE A 73 -10.31 3.83 2.39
N ARG A 74 -9.63 3.58 1.27
CA ARG A 74 -8.53 2.62 1.21
C ARG A 74 -7.38 3.03 2.11
N LEU A 75 -7.00 4.30 2.14
CA LEU A 75 -5.95 4.80 3.04
C LEU A 75 -6.31 4.59 4.52
N HIS A 76 -7.55 4.83 4.92
CA HIS A 76 -8.01 4.54 6.29
C HIS A 76 -7.82 3.07 6.64
N LYS A 77 -8.27 2.17 5.76
CA LYS A 77 -8.10 0.72 5.94
C LYS A 77 -6.64 0.30 5.97
N ILE A 78 -5.78 0.91 5.16
CA ILE A 78 -4.33 0.66 5.17
C ILE A 78 -3.70 1.08 6.50
N VAL A 79 -4.10 2.22 7.04
CA VAL A 79 -3.64 2.67 8.37
C VAL A 79 -4.07 1.67 9.44
N ASP A 80 -5.33 1.26 9.45
CA ASP A 80 -5.84 0.27 10.41
C ASP A 80 -5.06 -1.05 10.30
N MET A 81 -4.86 -1.55 9.08
CA MET A 81 -4.04 -2.74 8.82
C MET A 81 -2.58 -2.58 9.26
N ALA A 82 -1.99 -1.39 9.15
CA ALA A 82 -0.62 -1.14 9.60
C ALA A 82 -0.51 -1.21 11.13
N PHE A 83 -1.55 -0.78 11.86
CA PHE A 83 -1.64 -0.99 13.31
C PHE A 83 -1.84 -2.47 13.68
N GLU A 84 -2.57 -3.22 12.86
CA GLU A 84 -2.78 -4.67 13.06
C GLU A 84 -1.54 -5.51 12.67
N GLY A 85 -0.68 -4.99 11.78
CA GLY A 85 0.51 -5.67 11.28
C GLY A 85 0.23 -6.74 10.22
N VAL A 86 -0.97 -6.75 9.60
CA VAL A 86 -1.38 -7.78 8.64
C VAL A 86 -1.66 -7.16 7.26
N PRO A 87 -0.71 -7.22 6.30
CA PRO A 87 -0.95 -6.69 4.96
C PRO A 87 -1.88 -7.61 4.15
N LYS A 88 -2.96 -7.07 3.61
CA LYS A 88 -3.88 -7.80 2.71
C LYS A 88 -4.33 -6.90 1.56
N ASN A 89 -4.50 -7.48 0.37
CA ASN A 89 -5.08 -6.82 -0.82
C ASN A 89 -4.46 -5.45 -1.19
N LEU A 90 -3.19 -5.23 -0.85
CA LEU A 90 -2.43 -4.04 -1.21
C LEU A 90 -1.92 -4.16 -2.65
N VAL A 91 -2.12 -3.12 -3.45
CA VAL A 91 -1.62 -3.05 -4.84
C VAL A 91 -0.57 -1.95 -5.00
N GLY A 92 0.41 -2.19 -5.87
CA GLY A 92 1.42 -1.20 -6.28
C GLY A 92 1.95 -0.30 -5.14
N GLU A 93 1.61 0.98 -5.23
CA GLU A 93 2.02 2.06 -4.32
C GLU A 93 1.50 1.88 -2.88
N GLU A 94 0.38 1.18 -2.67
CA GLU A 94 -0.16 0.94 -1.32
C GLU A 94 0.79 0.12 -0.46
N ARG A 95 1.57 -0.79 -1.07
CA ARG A 95 2.58 -1.58 -0.36
C ARG A 95 3.68 -0.69 0.20
N LYS A 96 4.08 0.34 -0.55
CA LYS A 96 5.06 1.34 -0.11
C LYS A 96 4.51 2.17 1.04
N ILE A 97 3.25 2.63 0.92
CA ILE A 97 2.57 3.38 1.98
C ILE A 97 2.46 2.53 3.25
N PHE A 98 2.03 1.28 3.14
CA PHE A 98 1.95 0.36 4.26
C PHE A 98 3.30 0.15 4.94
N ALA A 99 4.38 -0.02 4.17
CA ALA A 99 5.73 -0.17 4.71
C ALA A 99 6.19 1.08 5.48
N ILE A 100 5.93 2.28 4.94
CA ILE A 100 6.23 3.56 5.61
C ILE A 100 5.44 3.68 6.92
N LEU A 101 4.14 3.38 6.90
CA LEU A 101 3.28 3.44 8.08
C LEU A 101 3.71 2.43 9.15
N SER A 102 4.03 1.21 8.74
CA SER A 102 4.49 0.15 9.64
C SER A 102 5.82 0.53 10.29
N ALA A 103 6.79 1.03 9.51
CA ALA A 103 8.06 1.51 10.05
C ALA A 103 7.85 2.66 11.03
N PHE A 104 6.98 3.62 10.70
CA PHE A 104 6.64 4.74 11.58
C PHE A 104 6.05 4.26 12.92
N ILE A 105 5.07 3.35 12.89
CA ILE A 105 4.41 2.80 14.09
C ILE A 105 5.43 2.06 14.97
N ASN A 106 6.35 1.31 14.35
CA ASN A 106 7.36 0.52 15.05
C ASN A 106 8.61 1.31 15.45
N ARG A 107 8.65 2.62 15.17
CA ARG A 107 9.81 3.51 15.39
C ARG A 107 11.08 3.04 14.69
N GLU A 108 10.91 2.52 13.48
CA GLU A 108 11.96 2.07 12.61
C GLU A 108 12.37 3.17 11.62
N PRO A 109 13.60 3.09 11.06
CA PRO A 109 13.98 3.97 9.97
C PRO A 109 12.97 3.82 8.84
N LEU A 110 12.42 4.95 8.38
CA LEU A 110 11.44 4.95 7.31
C LEU A 110 12.11 4.43 6.02
N PRO A 111 11.46 3.50 5.30
CA PRO A 111 11.91 3.05 3.99
C PRO A 111 11.60 4.12 2.95
N VAL A 112 12.22 5.30 3.08
CA VAL A 112 12.23 6.32 2.05
C VAL A 112 13.38 5.99 1.11
N GLU A 113 13.04 5.80 -0.16
CA GLU A 113 14.03 5.92 -1.24
C GLU A 113 14.58 7.34 -1.13
N HIS A 114 15.75 7.51 -0.53
CA HIS A 114 16.48 8.76 -0.63
C HIS A 114 16.83 8.93 -2.11
N GLU A 115 16.06 9.73 -2.84
CA GLU A 115 16.64 10.47 -3.96
C GLU A 115 17.78 11.28 -3.36
N VAL A 116 18.99 10.77 -3.52
CA VAL A 116 20.23 11.42 -3.12
C VAL A 116 20.36 12.67 -3.99
N VAL A 117 19.72 13.75 -3.57
CA VAL A 117 20.20 15.08 -3.91
C VAL A 117 21.49 15.23 -3.11
N GLU A 118 22.62 15.05 -3.78
CA GLU A 118 23.95 15.30 -3.21
C GLU A 118 24.05 16.77 -2.76
N GLU A 119 23.62 17.06 -1.53
CA GLU A 119 24.09 18.23 -0.81
C GLU A 119 25.13 17.78 0.21
N LYS A 120 26.38 17.99 -0.18
CA LYS A 120 27.56 17.92 0.66
C LYS A 120 27.34 18.75 1.93
N THR A 121 27.28 18.12 3.10
CA THR A 121 27.93 18.63 4.32
C THR A 121 27.78 17.66 5.50
N GLY A 122 28.91 17.45 6.19
CA GLY A 122 28.92 17.20 7.62
C GLY A 122 28.96 15.73 8.05
N GLU A 123 30.17 15.25 8.34
CA GLU A 123 30.42 14.08 9.16
C GLU A 123 29.60 14.15 10.46
N VAL A 124 28.73 13.17 10.68
CA VAL A 124 28.25 12.81 12.00
C VAL A 124 28.35 11.30 12.09
N GLU A 125 29.34 10.84 12.86
CA GLU A 125 29.42 9.46 13.34
C GLU A 125 28.14 9.18 14.15
N VAL A 126 27.31 8.26 13.66
CA VAL A 126 26.21 7.69 14.43
C VAL A 126 26.48 6.21 14.58
N GLU A 127 26.65 5.83 15.85
CA GLU A 127 26.96 4.50 16.34
C GLU A 127 26.09 3.41 15.68
N GLU A 128 26.72 2.27 15.37
CA GLU A 128 26.09 1.05 14.88
C GLU A 128 25.08 0.49 15.89
N GLY A 129 23.87 1.04 15.89
CA GLY A 129 22.70 0.42 16.50
C GLY A 129 22.33 -0.82 15.69
N LYS A 130 22.33 -2.00 16.32
CA LYS A 130 21.95 -3.29 15.73
C LYS A 130 20.67 -3.17 14.91
N ALA A 131 20.80 -3.08 13.59
CA ALA A 131 19.68 -3.06 12.67
C ALA A 131 18.91 -4.38 12.77
N THR A 132 17.75 -4.37 13.41
CA THR A 132 16.78 -5.47 13.33
C THR A 132 16.32 -5.54 11.88
N THR A 133 16.91 -6.47 11.14
CA THR A 133 16.60 -6.69 9.73
C THR A 133 15.25 -7.39 9.64
N TRP A 134 14.30 -6.75 8.97
CA TRP A 134 12.99 -7.33 8.68
C TRP A 134 13.04 -8.04 7.34
N GLU A 135 12.48 -9.25 7.29
CA GLU A 135 12.45 -10.08 6.09
C GLU A 135 11.04 -10.66 5.94
N ALA A 136 10.67 -11.11 4.73
CA ALA A 136 9.37 -11.69 4.44
C ALA A 136 9.39 -13.22 4.62
N TYR A 137 8.32 -13.76 5.17
CA TYR A 137 8.17 -15.17 5.51
C TYR A 137 6.77 -15.69 5.19
N ILE A 138 6.67 -16.94 4.77
CA ILE A 138 5.41 -17.67 4.69
C ILE A 138 5.25 -18.51 5.96
N ILE A 139 4.12 -18.39 6.63
CA ILE A 139 3.78 -19.18 7.82
C ILE A 139 3.25 -20.55 7.40
N LYS A 140 3.77 -21.64 7.98
CA LYS A 140 3.41 -23.02 7.62
C LYS A 140 2.29 -23.61 8.48
N VAL A 141 2.09 -23.08 9.69
CA VAL A 141 1.14 -23.59 10.68
C VAL A 141 0.48 -22.43 11.40
N ASP A 142 -0.69 -22.62 12.00
CA ASP A 142 -1.31 -21.57 12.80
C ASP A 142 -0.44 -21.26 14.04
N VAL A 143 -0.03 -20.01 14.18
CA VAL A 143 0.81 -19.52 15.27
C VAL A 143 0.00 -18.52 16.10
N PRO A 144 -0.16 -18.74 17.42
CA PRO A 144 -0.80 -17.76 18.29
C PRO A 144 0.07 -16.49 18.39
N LYS A 145 -0.41 -15.48 19.10
CA LYS A 145 0.38 -14.26 19.35
C LYS A 145 1.75 -14.60 19.96
N VAL A 146 2.81 -13.99 19.41
CA VAL A 146 4.21 -14.15 19.82
C VAL A 146 4.72 -12.81 20.33
N LEU A 147 5.60 -12.83 21.34
CA LEU A 147 6.25 -11.64 21.88
C LEU A 147 7.74 -11.63 21.54
N ASP A 148 8.30 -10.46 21.24
CA ASP A 148 9.74 -10.27 21.12
C ASP A 148 10.43 -9.92 22.45
N GLU A 149 11.74 -9.70 22.39
CA GLU A 149 12.59 -9.33 23.54
C GLU A 149 12.20 -7.96 24.14
N GLU A 150 11.50 -7.12 23.37
CA GLU A 150 10.98 -5.81 23.79
C GLU A 150 9.48 -5.84 24.14
N LEU A 151 8.88 -7.03 24.28
CA LEU A 151 7.46 -7.26 24.59
C LEU A 151 6.48 -6.75 23.51
N ARG A 152 6.90 -6.66 22.26
CA ARG A 152 6.03 -6.36 21.12
C ARG A 152 5.29 -7.62 20.66
N GLU A 153 3.99 -7.49 20.44
CA GLU A 153 3.12 -8.57 20.00
C GLU A 153 3.14 -8.74 18.48
N TYR A 154 3.21 -10.00 18.03
CA TYR A 154 3.21 -10.42 16.63
C TYR A 154 2.15 -11.50 16.40
N GLY A 155 1.31 -11.35 15.38
CA GLY A 155 0.25 -12.32 15.05
C GLY A 155 -1.07 -12.06 15.81
N PRO A 156 -1.98 -13.04 15.87
CA PRO A 156 -1.82 -14.44 15.47
C PRO A 156 -1.68 -14.61 13.96
N PHE A 157 -0.95 -15.65 13.55
CA PHE A 157 -0.73 -16.01 12.16
C PHE A 157 -1.44 -17.29 11.80
N LYS A 158 -1.91 -17.41 10.57
CA LYS A 158 -2.50 -18.63 10.01
C LYS A 158 -1.53 -19.29 9.04
N ALA A 159 -1.70 -20.61 8.88
CA ALA A 159 -0.99 -21.35 7.85
C ALA A 159 -1.28 -20.75 6.45
N GLY A 160 -0.22 -20.39 5.73
CA GLY A 160 -0.25 -19.74 4.42
C GLY A 160 -0.06 -18.23 4.44
N ASP A 161 -0.07 -17.58 5.61
CA ASP A 161 0.09 -16.13 5.70
C ASP A 161 1.48 -15.70 5.24
N LEU A 162 1.53 -14.63 4.43
CA LEU A 162 2.77 -13.93 4.09
C LEU A 162 2.97 -12.76 5.06
N VAL A 163 4.01 -12.83 5.88
CA VAL A 163 4.26 -11.88 6.97
C VAL A 163 5.69 -11.33 6.93
N THR A 164 5.87 -10.07 7.28
CA THR A 164 7.19 -9.49 7.53
C THR A 164 7.47 -9.54 9.02
N LEU A 165 8.58 -10.16 9.40
CA LEU A 165 8.94 -10.37 10.81
C LEU A 165 10.35 -9.91 11.09
N PRO A 166 10.64 -9.45 12.33
CA PRO A 166 12.00 -9.26 12.79
C PRO A 166 12.77 -10.57 12.65
N ARG A 167 14.03 -10.50 12.24
CA ARG A 167 14.88 -11.69 12.14
C ARG A 167 15.01 -12.46 13.47
N SER A 168 14.85 -11.80 14.61
CA SER A 168 14.82 -12.43 15.94
C SER A 168 13.62 -13.38 16.09
N ILE A 169 12.41 -12.89 15.85
CA ILE A 169 11.16 -13.69 15.89
C ILE A 169 11.18 -14.76 14.81
N ALA A 170 11.53 -14.37 13.58
CA ALA A 170 11.46 -15.28 12.44
C ALA A 170 12.46 -16.45 12.56
N ARG A 171 13.63 -16.24 13.19
CA ARG A 171 14.57 -17.32 13.50
C ARG A 171 13.93 -18.39 14.36
N VAL A 172 13.23 -17.99 15.42
CA VAL A 172 12.56 -18.94 16.34
C VAL A 172 11.46 -19.72 15.60
N LEU A 173 10.72 -19.06 14.71
CA LEU A 173 9.69 -19.73 13.90
C LEU A 173 10.29 -20.67 12.85
N MET A 174 11.40 -20.29 12.20
CA MET A 174 12.11 -21.16 11.24
C MET A 174 12.75 -22.38 11.92
N GLU A 175 13.36 -22.22 13.11
CA GLU A 175 13.93 -23.33 13.89
C GLU A 175 12.87 -24.37 14.28
N ARG A 176 11.60 -23.96 14.37
CA ARG A 176 10.46 -24.82 14.68
C ARG A 176 9.70 -25.30 13.43
N ASP A 177 10.24 -25.04 12.24
CA ASP A 177 9.60 -25.33 10.94
C ASP A 177 8.18 -24.73 10.81
N ALA A 178 7.94 -23.59 11.48
CA ALA A 178 6.66 -22.88 11.48
C ALA A 178 6.61 -21.73 10.46
N ALA A 179 7.75 -21.32 9.92
CA ALA A 179 7.85 -20.27 8.90
C ALA A 179 8.97 -20.57 7.88
N GLU A 180 8.85 -20.04 6.68
CA GLU A 180 9.83 -20.15 5.61
C GLU A 180 10.17 -18.78 5.03
N ARG A 181 11.46 -18.46 4.94
CA ARG A 181 11.92 -17.19 4.35
C ARG A 181 11.64 -17.18 2.86
N ILE A 182 11.10 -16.06 2.37
CA ILE A 182 11.01 -15.80 0.93
C ILE A 182 11.96 -14.67 0.52
N LEU A 183 12.50 -14.79 -0.70
CA LEU A 183 13.22 -13.70 -1.36
C LEU A 183 12.22 -13.00 -2.27
N VAL A 184 11.74 -11.83 -1.85
CA VAL A 184 10.98 -10.95 -2.72
C VAL A 184 12.01 -10.23 -3.60
N ASN A 185 12.19 -10.73 -4.82
CA ASN A 185 12.95 -9.98 -5.82
C ASN A 185 12.09 -8.78 -6.27
N PRO A 186 12.66 -7.57 -6.34
CA PRO A 186 11.94 -6.36 -6.79
C PRO A 186 11.51 -6.44 -8.26
#